data_AF-A0A107F1X8-F1
#
_entry.id   AF-A0A107F1X8-F1
#
_cell.length_a   1.000
_cell.length_b   1.000
_cell.length_c   1.000
_cell.angle_alpha   90.00
_cell.angle_beta   90.00
_cell.angle_gamma   90.00
#
_symmetry.space_group_name_H-M   'P 1'
#
loop_
_entity.id
_entity.type
_entity.pdbx_description
1 polymer ?
#
loop_
_entity_poly.entity_id
_entity_poly.type
_entity_poly.pdbx_seq_one_letter_code
_entity_poly.pdbx_strand_id
1 'polypeptide(L)'
;MATVAQLLNAVYCAYLVHETVARQPNLNLFSAAEAALHECAVCGEITGKFDVSTDGKIAIQRVLGTYEQQLVTVPTYIVVDAEIRLVELLSTDFSSPIISGPDARPLH
;
A
#
# COMPACT_ATOMS: atom_id res chain seq x y z
N MET A 1 -14.13 10.06 -0.13
CA MET A 1 -13.77 8.62 -0.08
C MET A 1 -12.92 8.17 -1.27
N ALA A 2 -13.23 8.57 -2.51
CA ALA A 2 -12.48 8.13 -3.71
C ALA A 2 -10.95 8.40 -3.64
N THR A 3 -10.52 9.54 -3.10
CA THR A 3 -9.09 9.90 -3.05
C THR A 3 -8.27 9.01 -2.11
N VAL A 4 -8.79 8.65 -0.94
CA VAL A 4 -8.07 7.76 0.00
C VAL A 4 -7.95 6.34 -0.58
N ALA A 5 -9.02 5.85 -1.23
CA ALA A 5 -8.99 4.56 -1.91
C ALA A 5 -7.98 4.53 -3.08
N GLN A 6 -7.89 5.61 -3.86
CA GLN A 6 -6.89 5.75 -4.93
C GLN A 6 -5.46 5.75 -4.38
N LEU A 7 -5.22 6.43 -3.25
CA LEU A 7 -3.91 6.43 -2.60
C LEU A 7 -3.56 5.05 -2.03
N LEU A 8 -4.52 4.34 -1.44
CA LEU A 8 -4.31 2.95 -0.98
C LEU A 8 -3.97 2.02 -2.15
N ASN A 9 -4.69 2.12 -3.26
CA ASN A 9 -4.38 1.33 -4.46
C ASN A 9 -2.96 1.63 -4.98
N ALA A 10 -2.53 2.90 -4.98
CA ALA A 10 -1.17 3.26 -5.35
C ALA A 10 -0.12 2.66 -4.38
N VAL A 11 -0.40 2.68 -3.07
CA VAL A 11 0.47 2.05 -2.05
C VAL A 11 0.57 0.53 -2.29
N TYR A 12 -0.53 -0.15 -2.59
CA TYR A 12 -0.54 -1.58 -2.86
C TYR A 12 0.15 -1.94 -4.18
N CYS A 13 -0.11 -1.22 -5.27
CA CYS A 13 0.61 -1.42 -6.52
C CYS A 13 2.12 -1.22 -6.34
N ALA A 14 2.53 -0.15 -5.65
CA ALA A 14 3.93 0.11 -5.36
C ALA A 14 4.58 -1.02 -4.55
N TYR A 15 3.85 -1.55 -3.57
CA TYR A 15 4.26 -2.71 -2.79
C TYR A 15 4.44 -3.96 -3.67
N LEU A 16 3.46 -4.29 -4.50
CA LEU A 16 3.49 -5.50 -5.35
C LEU A 16 4.61 -5.44 -6.40
N VAL A 17 4.85 -4.25 -6.99
CA VAL A 17 6.02 -4.03 -7.85
C VAL A 17 7.31 -4.18 -7.04
N HIS A 18 7.37 -3.61 -5.84
CA HIS A 18 8.56 -3.69 -4.98
C HIS A 18 8.85 -5.14 -4.56
N GLU A 19 7.84 -5.93 -4.20
CA GLU A 19 7.93 -7.35 -3.86
C GLU A 19 8.50 -8.17 -5.02
N THR A 20 8.10 -7.85 -6.26
CA THR A 20 8.54 -8.56 -7.46
C THR A 20 10.01 -8.25 -7.81
N VAL A 21 10.47 -7.03 -7.54
CA VAL A 21 11.80 -6.55 -7.95
C VAL A 21 12.84 -6.69 -6.82
N ALA A 22 12.43 -6.56 -5.56
CA ALA A 22 13.34 -6.55 -4.41
C ALA A 22 13.46 -7.94 -3.78
N ARG A 23 14.70 -8.38 -3.53
CA ARG A 23 14.99 -9.66 -2.85
C ARG A 23 14.54 -9.67 -1.37
N GLN A 24 14.43 -8.48 -0.75
CA GLN A 24 13.93 -8.28 0.61
C GLN A 24 13.20 -6.93 0.67
N PRO A 25 11.86 -6.91 0.53
CA PRO A 25 11.10 -5.67 0.54
C PRO A 25 11.15 -5.01 1.93
N ASN A 26 11.49 -3.72 2.00
CA ASN A 26 11.39 -2.98 3.25
C ASN A 26 9.92 -2.62 3.53
N LEU A 27 9.26 -3.49 4.30
CA LEU A 27 7.83 -3.41 4.60
C LEU A 27 7.43 -2.19 5.45
N ASN A 28 8.36 -1.68 6.27
CA ASN A 28 8.05 -0.64 7.25
C ASN A 28 7.51 0.63 6.61
N LEU A 29 8.04 1.00 5.43
CA LEU A 29 7.59 2.20 4.72
C LEU A 29 6.17 2.03 4.17
N PHE A 30 5.87 0.88 3.56
CA PHE A 30 4.56 0.59 2.99
C PHE A 30 3.50 0.44 4.09
N SER A 31 3.83 -0.24 5.19
CA SER A 31 2.93 -0.41 6.33
C SER A 31 2.61 0.92 7.01
N ALA A 32 3.59 1.82 7.17
CA ALA A 32 3.36 3.15 7.73
C ALA A 32 2.43 4.00 6.84
N ALA A 33 2.59 3.93 5.52
CA ALA A 33 1.73 4.65 4.58
C ALA A 33 0.29 4.10 4.56
N GLU A 34 0.14 2.77 4.60
CA GLU A 34 -1.16 2.11 4.70
C GLU A 34 -1.90 2.50 5.99
N ALA A 35 -1.23 2.37 7.14
CA ALA A 35 -1.82 2.72 8.43
C ALA A 35 -2.30 4.17 8.45
N ALA A 36 -1.48 5.11 7.95
CA ALA A 36 -1.83 6.53 7.87
C ALA A 36 -3.07 6.79 6.98
N LEU A 37 -3.22 6.05 5.87
CA LEU A 37 -4.39 6.18 5.00
C LEU A 37 -5.64 5.54 5.62
N HIS A 38 -5.48 4.44 6.35
CA HIS A 38 -6.59 3.80 7.05
C HIS A 38 -7.10 4.68 8.20
N GLU A 39 -6.20 5.25 9.01
CA GLU A 39 -6.53 6.24 10.04
C GLU A 39 -7.25 7.46 9.43
N CYS A 40 -6.76 7.95 8.28
CA CYS A 40 -7.40 9.05 7.54
C CYS A 40 -8.84 8.71 7.11
N ALA A 41 -9.06 7.49 6.60
CA ALA A 41 -10.38 7.03 6.20
C ALA A 41 -11.33 7.00 7.40
N VAL A 42 -10.92 6.37 8.50
CA VAL A 42 -11.71 6.25 9.74
C VAL A 42 -12.00 7.64 10.33
N CYS A 43 -11.00 8.52 10.42
CA CYS A 43 -11.20 9.90 10.87
C CYS A 43 -12.16 10.67 9.96
N GLY A 44 -12.05 10.50 8.65
CA GLY A 44 -12.94 11.12 7.66
C GLY A 44 -14.38 10.65 7.80
N GLU A 45 -14.59 9.37 8.07
CA GLU A 45 -15.92 8.79 8.31
C GLU A 45 -16.56 9.30 9.61
N ILE A 46 -15.78 9.39 10.70
CA ILE A 46 -16.29 9.81 12.01
C ILE A 46 -16.49 11.33 12.08
N THR A 47 -15.54 12.11 11.56
CA THR A 47 -15.45 13.55 11.81
C THR A 47 -15.72 14.42 10.58
N GLY A 48 -15.79 13.82 9.39
CA GLY A 48 -15.84 14.55 8.11
C GLY A 48 -14.52 15.21 7.72
N LYS A 49 -13.45 15.03 8.50
CA LYS A 49 -12.13 15.62 8.24
C LYS A 49 -11.11 14.53 7.91
N PHE A 50 -10.52 14.66 6.74
CA PHE A 50 -9.43 13.80 6.27
C PHE A 50 -8.11 14.46 6.65
N ASP A 51 -7.68 14.24 7.89
CA ASP A 51 -6.36 14.70 8.34
C ASP A 51 -5.45 13.50 8.59
N VAL A 52 -4.16 13.73 8.36
CA VAL A 52 -3.11 12.74 8.52
C VAL A 52 -1.98 13.42 9.28
N SER A 53 -1.37 12.68 10.21
CA SER A 53 -0.17 13.14 10.91
C SER A 53 0.94 13.53 9.92
N THR A 54 1.86 14.39 10.35
CA THR A 54 3.00 14.79 9.52
C THR A 54 3.82 13.57 9.08
N ASP A 55 4.05 12.63 9.99
CA ASP A 55 4.77 11.38 9.68
C ASP A 55 4.02 10.51 8.67
N GLY A 56 2.69 10.41 8.80
CA GLY A 56 1.86 9.69 7.84
C GLY A 56 1.90 10.33 6.44
N LYS A 57 1.85 11.67 6.37
CA LYS A 57 2.02 12.40 5.09
C LYS A 57 3.38 12.10 4.45
N ILE A 58 4.46 12.10 5.25
CA ILE A 58 5.81 11.77 4.77
C ILE A 58 5.89 10.33 4.28
N ALA A 59 5.30 9.37 4.99
CA ALA A 59 5.28 7.96 4.60
C ALA A 59 4.55 7.77 3.26
N ILE A 60 3.36 8.36 3.11
CA ILE A 60 2.57 8.32 1.87
C ILE A 60 3.38 8.92 0.72
N GLN A 61 3.95 10.12 0.90
CA GLN A 61 4.76 10.78 -0.14
C GLN A 61 5.95 9.95 -0.58
N ARG A 62 6.65 9.29 0.36
CA ARG A 62 7.79 8.42 0.04
C ARG A 62 7.38 7.18 -0.74
N VAL A 63 6.25 6.55 -0.41
CA VAL A 63 5.73 5.42 -1.19
C VAL A 63 5.32 5.87 -2.59
N LEU A 64 4.63 7.00 -2.72
CA LEU A 64 4.24 7.53 -4.03
C LEU A 64 5.46 7.87 -4.90
N GLY A 65 6.47 8.53 -4.33
CA GLY A 65 7.72 8.80 -5.06
C GLY A 65 8.46 7.51 -5.46
N THR A 66 8.39 6.47 -4.62
CA THR A 66 8.91 5.14 -4.98
C THR A 66 8.14 4.55 -6.16
N TYR A 67 6.81 4.67 -6.16
CA TYR A 67 5.96 4.18 -7.24
C TYR A 67 6.22 4.92 -8.56
N GLU A 68 6.31 6.24 -8.53
CA GLU A 68 6.68 7.06 -9.69
C GLU A 68 8.03 6.63 -10.26
N GLN A 69 9.03 6.41 -9.40
CA GLN A 69 10.33 5.90 -9.83
C GLN A 69 10.23 4.50 -10.45
N GLN A 70 9.42 3.61 -9.89
CA GLN A 70 9.18 2.28 -10.43
C GLN A 70 8.56 2.34 -11.83
N LEU A 71 7.57 3.22 -12.06
CA LEU A 71 6.93 3.39 -13.37
C LEU A 71 7.91 3.79 -14.48
N VAL A 72 9.00 4.48 -14.13
CA VAL A 72 10.04 4.91 -15.07
C VAL A 72 11.15 3.86 -15.24
N THR A 73 11.41 3.04 -14.22
CA THR A 73 12.62 2.19 -14.14
C THR A 73 12.37 0.70 -14.28
N VAL A 74 11.15 0.24 -13.98
CA VAL A 74 10.78 -1.18 -14.00
C VAL A 74 10.14 -1.51 -15.36
N PRO A 75 10.42 -2.70 -15.94
CA PRO A 75 9.72 -3.15 -17.14
C PRO A 75 8.19 -3.08 -17.00
N THR A 76 7.51 -2.51 -17.99
CA THR A 76 6.06 -2.27 -17.96
C THR A 76 5.23 -3.51 -17.66
N TYR A 77 5.67 -4.69 -18.12
CA TYR A 77 4.93 -5.93 -17.86
C TYR A 77 4.85 -6.29 -16.37
N ILE A 78 5.84 -5.88 -15.55
CA ILE A 78 5.83 -6.10 -14.10
C ILE A 78 4.82 -5.16 -13.42
N VAL A 79 4.72 -3.92 -13.90
CA VAL A 79 3.74 -2.95 -13.40
C VAL A 79 2.32 -3.43 -13.72
N VAL A 80 2.08 -3.89 -14.95
CA VAL A 80 0.77 -4.43 -15.36
C VAL A 80 0.42 -5.68 -14.56
N ASP A 81 1.37 -6.59 -14.32
CA ASP A 81 1.16 -7.77 -13.47
C ASP A 81 0.76 -7.38 -12.03
N ALA A 82 1.44 -6.38 -11.44
CA ALA A 82 1.09 -5.87 -10.12
C ALA A 82 -0.32 -5.27 -10.06
N GLU A 83 -0.74 -4.54 -11.10
CA GLU A 83 -2.11 -4.00 -11.20
C GLU A 83 -3.17 -5.11 -11.31
N ILE A 84 -2.90 -6.16 -12.09
CA ILE A 84 -3.79 -7.33 -12.20
C ILE A 84 -3.92 -8.02 -10.83
N ARG A 85 -2.79 -8.28 -10.16
CA ARG A 85 -2.76 -8.88 -8.82
C ARG A 85 -3.54 -8.03 -7.80
N LEU A 86 -3.46 -6.70 -7.90
CA LEU A 86 -4.24 -5.81 -7.05
C LEU A 86 -5.76 -5.96 -7.32
N VAL A 87 -6.18 -5.98 -8.58
CA VAL A 87 -7.60 -6.15 -8.93
C VAL A 87 -8.15 -7.48 -8.43
N GLU A 88 -7.36 -8.56 -8.56
CA GLU A 88 -7.73 -9.88 -8.02
C GLU A 88 -7.89 -9.84 -6.50
N LEU A 89 -6.93 -9.22 -5.79
CA LEU A 89 -6.96 -9.10 -4.33
C LEU A 89 -8.15 -8.27 -3.83
N LEU A 90 -8.52 -7.20 -4.54
CA LEU A 90 -9.69 -6.38 -4.25
C LEU A 90 -11.02 -7.10 -4.57
N SER A 91 -10.99 -8.16 -5.39
CA SER A 91 -12.18 -8.94 -5.77
C SER A 91 -12.46 -10.12 -4.82
N THR A 92 -11.47 -10.52 -4.02
CA THR A 92 -11.59 -11.53 -2.96
C THR A 92 -11.90 -10.91 -1.59
N ASP A 93 -12.22 -11.70 -0.56
CA ASP A 93 -12.29 -11.22 0.84
C ASP A 93 -10.97 -10.50 1.19
N PHE A 94 -11.03 -9.17 1.14
CA PHE A 94 -9.85 -8.32 1.09
C PHE A 94 -8.98 -8.49 2.35
N SER A 95 -7.73 -8.88 2.15
CA SER A 95 -6.69 -8.89 3.18
C SER A 95 -5.53 -8.04 2.69
N SER A 96 -4.97 -7.20 3.57
CA SER A 96 -3.86 -6.33 3.21
C SER A 96 -2.69 -7.17 2.65
N PRO A 97 -2.12 -6.79 1.49
CA PRO A 97 -0.93 -7.44 0.96
C PRO A 97 0.33 -7.11 1.77
N ILE A 98 0.30 -6.05 2.60
CA ILE A 98 1.44 -5.60 3.40
C ILE A 98 1.41 -6.32 4.76
N ILE A 99 1.66 -7.64 4.73
CA ILE A 99 1.69 -8.45 5.96
C ILE A 99 3.08 -8.32 6.60
N SER A 100 3.15 -7.64 7.74
CA SER A 100 4.26 -7.81 8.68
C SER A 100 4.17 -9.24 9.26
N GLY A 101 4.94 -10.22 8.78
CA GLY A 101 4.88 -11.59 9.31
C GLY A 101 5.39 -11.70 10.77
N PRO A 102 5.22 -12.84 11.49
CA PRO A 102 4.30 -13.97 11.34
C PRO A 102 3.35 -14.11 12.56
N ASP A 103 2.05 -13.88 12.40
CA ASP A 103 1.03 -14.32 13.38
C ASP A 103 0.07 -15.33 12.75
N ALA A 104 0.66 -16.41 12.25
CA ALA A 104 -0.05 -17.61 11.78
C ALA A 104 0.85 -18.84 11.95
N ARG A 105 1.36 -19.06 13.17
CA ARG A 105 1.74 -20.42 13.60
C ARG A 105 0.71 -20.87 14.62
N PRO A 106 -0.12 -21.89 14.34
CA PRO A 106 -0.91 -22.49 15.40
C PRO A 106 0.08 -23.08 16.41
N LEU A 107 -0.01 -22.62 17.65
CA LEU A 107 0.63 -23.25 18.80
C LEU A 107 0.14 -24.69 18.85
N HIS A 108 1.06 -25.63 18.75
CA HIS A 108 0.81 -27.06 18.90
C HIS A 108 1.57 -27.59 20.11
#